data_AF-A0A499VU57-F1
#
_entry.id   AF-A0A499VU57-F1
#
_cell.length_a   1.000
_cell.length_b   1.000
_cell.length_c   1.000
_cell.angle_alpha   90.00
_cell.angle_beta   90.00
_cell.angle_gamma   90.00
#
_symmetry.space_group_name_H-M   'P 1'
#
loop_
_entity.id
_entity.type
_entity.pdbx_description
1 polymer ?
#
loop_
_entity_poly.entity_id
_entity_poly.type
_entity_poly.pdbx_seq_one_letter_code
_entity_poly.pdbx_strand_id
1 'polypeptide(L)' 'MTNRIDRLAKKSLVERLPDPSDRRGVLVRLTEEGRDRADQALAGLLDQERAILAELSRAQRAELAALLRQLTAPFDNIPG' A
#
# COMPACT_ATOMS: atom_id res chain seq x y z
N MET A 1 -8.89 -9.26 6.61
CA MET A 1 -7.96 -9.14 5.47
C MET A 1 -8.22 -10.15 4.34
N THR A 2 -8.79 -11.34 4.67
CA THR A 2 -9.07 -12.46 3.75
C THR A 2 -9.87 -12.08 2.50
N ASN A 3 -10.96 -11.30 2.65
CA ASN A 3 -11.82 -10.90 1.53
C ASN A 3 -11.12 -10.09 0.43
N ARG A 4 -10.10 -9.28 0.76
CA ARG A 4 -9.32 -8.53 -0.26
C ARG A 4 -8.39 -9.47 -1.02
N ILE A 5 -7.71 -10.36 -0.31
CA ILE A 5 -6.82 -11.35 -0.91
C ILE A 5 -7.62 -12.32 -1.80
N ASP A 6 -8.80 -12.78 -1.37
CA ASP A 6 -9.65 -13.67 -2.16
C ASP A 6 -10.05 -13.04 -3.50
N ARG A 7 -10.38 -11.74 -3.50
CA ARG A 7 -10.71 -11.03 -4.74
C ARG A 7 -9.50 -10.85 -5.66
N LEU A 8 -8.32 -10.62 -5.09
CA LEU A 8 -7.09 -10.52 -5.87
C LEU A 8 -6.70 -11.88 -6.46
N ALA A 9 -6.90 -12.97 -5.71
CA ALA A 9 -6.65 -14.33 -6.16
C ALA A 9 -7.63 -14.73 -7.27
N LYS A 10 -8.92 -14.39 -7.13
CA LYS A 10 -9.93 -14.57 -8.19
C LYS A 10 -9.61 -13.83 -9.49
N LYS A 11 -8.81 -12.77 -9.41
CA LYS A 11 -8.33 -11.99 -10.55
C LYS A 11 -6.94 -12.41 -11.04
N SER A 12 -6.37 -13.48 -10.50
CA SER A 12 -5.02 -13.98 -10.82
C SER A 12 -3.89 -12.98 -10.56
N LEU A 13 -4.12 -11.98 -9.70
CA LEU A 13 -3.11 -10.97 -9.33
C LEU A 13 -2.26 -11.42 -8.14
N VAL A 14 -2.75 -12.38 -7.35
CA VAL A 14 -1.97 -13.01 -6.28
C VAL A 14 -2.20 -14.50 -6.30
N GLU A 15 -1.22 -15.25 -5.83
CA GLU A 15 -1.31 -16.68 -5.59
C GLU A 15 -1.12 -16.99 -4.10
N ARG A 16 -1.73 -18.09 -3.68
CA ARG A 16 -1.63 -18.62 -2.32
C ARG A 16 -0.76 -19.86 -2.34
N LEU A 17 0.32 -19.83 -1.60
CA LEU A 17 1.25 -20.93 -1.46
C LEU A 17 1.15 -21.47 -0.03
N PRO A 18 1.15 -22.81 0.16
CA PRO A 18 1.26 -23.37 1.49
C PRO A 18 2.59 -22.92 2.10
N ASP A 19 2.55 -22.52 3.37
CA ASP A 19 3.79 -22.22 4.08
C ASP A 19 4.58 -23.53 4.31
N PRO A 20 5.82 -23.64 3.81
CA PRO A 20 6.62 -24.85 3.96
C PRO A 20 7.05 -25.12 5.41
N SER A 21 6.92 -24.14 6.31
CA SER A 21 7.39 -24.19 7.71
C SER A 21 6.25 -24.29 8.73
N ASP A 22 5.04 -23.83 8.40
CA ASP A 22 3.85 -23.95 9.25
C ASP A 22 2.63 -24.41 8.42
N ARG A 23 2.07 -25.58 8.74
CA ARG A 23 0.89 -26.14 8.05
C ARG A 23 -0.38 -25.30 8.19
N ARG A 24 -0.39 -24.30 9.06
CA ARG A 24 -1.52 -23.36 9.24
C ARG A 24 -1.29 -22.03 8.52
N GLY A 25 -0.08 -21.76 8.04
CA GLY A 25 0.29 -20.55 7.32
C GLY A 25 -0.04 -20.62 5.82
N VAL A 26 -0.48 -19.50 5.26
CA VAL A 26 -0.63 -19.31 3.81
C VAL A 26 0.21 -18.11 3.41
N LEU A 27 1.19 -18.35 2.54
CA LEU A 27 1.97 -17.29 1.92
C LEU A 27 1.17 -16.72 0.75
N VAL A 28 1.08 -15.40 0.66
CA VAL A 28 0.47 -14.71 -0.48
C VAL A 28 1.58 -14.02 -1.26
N ARG A 29 1.68 -14.35 -2.55
CA ARG A 29 2.66 -13.74 -3.47
C ARG A 29 1.92 -13.03 -4.60
N LEU A 30 2.43 -11.86 -5.02
CA LEU A 30 1.99 -11.25 -6.28
C LEU A 30 2.41 -12.12 -7.46
N THR A 31 1.51 -12.29 -8.43
CA THR A 31 1.89 -12.80 -9.75
C THR A 31 2.64 -11.70 -10.52
N GLU A 32 3.20 -12.04 -11.67
CA GLU A 32 3.83 -11.04 -12.56
C GLU A 32 2.81 -9.96 -12.98
N GLU A 33 1.63 -10.37 -13.47
CA GLU A 33 0.53 -9.44 -13.77
C GLU A 33 0.11 -8.63 -12.52
N GLY A 34 0.07 -9.28 -11.36
CA GLY A 34 -0.21 -8.63 -10.09
C GLY A 34 0.78 -7.52 -9.74
N ARG A 35 2.07 -7.76 -10.00
CA ARG A 35 3.14 -6.77 -9.79
C ARG A 35 2.99 -5.61 -10.77
N ASP A 36 2.84 -5.87 -12.06
CA ASP A 36 2.68 -4.82 -13.07
C ASP A 36 1.48 -3.92 -12.78
N ARG A 37 0.35 -4.51 -12.37
CA ARG A 37 -0.83 -3.72 -11.98
C ARG A 37 -0.61 -2.91 -10.71
N ALA A 38 0.12 -3.46 -9.75
CA ALA A 38 0.46 -2.72 -8.53
C ALA A 38 1.34 -1.51 -8.86
N ASP A 39 2.33 -1.69 -9.74
CA ASP A 39 3.23 -0.63 -10.18
C ASP A 39 2.48 0.47 -10.94
N GLN A 40 1.57 0.10 -11.85
CA GLN A 40 0.71 1.07 -12.56
C GLN A 40 -0.22 1.83 -11.61
N ALA A 41 -0.84 1.13 -10.65
CA ALA A 41 -1.70 1.76 -9.66
C ALA A 41 -0.91 2.74 -8.77
N LEU A 42 0.31 2.37 -8.39
CA LEU A 42 1.20 3.24 -7.61
C LEU A 42 1.63 4.47 -8.42
N ALA A 43 1.99 4.29 -9.68
CA ALA A 43 2.34 5.41 -10.57
C ALA A 43 1.18 6.41 -10.68
N GLY A 44 -0.04 5.92 -10.94
CA GLY A 44 -1.23 6.79 -11.01
C GLY A 44 -1.53 7.52 -9.71
N LEU A 45 -1.33 6.87 -8.55
CA LEU A 45 -1.47 7.51 -7.25
C LEU A 45 -0.44 8.64 -7.07
N LEU A 46 0.82 8.40 -7.41
CA LEU A 46 1.89 9.40 -7.29
C LEU A 46 1.65 10.61 -8.20
N ASP A 47 1.12 10.39 -9.41
CA ASP A 47 0.76 11.48 -10.32
C ASP A 47 -0.36 12.35 -9.73
N GLN A 48 -1.38 11.72 -9.15
CA GLN A 48 -2.46 12.43 -8.47
C GLN A 48 -1.96 13.20 -7.24
N GLU A 49 -1.10 12.59 -6.41
CA GLU A 49 -0.49 13.26 -5.25
C GLU A 49 0.35 14.48 -5.68
N ARG A 50 1.13 14.34 -6.75
CA ARG A 50 1.91 15.45 -7.31
C ARG A 50 1.01 16.60 -7.77
N ALA A 51 -0.13 16.29 -8.40
CA ALA A 51 -1.10 17.28 -8.83
C ALA A 51 -1.74 18.01 -7.64
N ILE A 52 -2.14 17.29 -6.60
CA ILE A 52 -2.72 17.88 -5.38
C ILE A 52 -1.73 18.84 -4.70
N LEU A 53 -0.45 18.48 -4.69
CA LEU A 53 0.60 19.29 -4.05
C LEU A 53 1.18 20.38 -4.97
N ALA A 54 0.75 20.47 -6.23
CA ALA A 54 1.37 21.32 -7.26
C ALA A 54 1.46 22.79 -6.85
N GLU A 55 0.41 23.32 -6.21
CA GLU A 55 0.30 24.71 -5.76
C GLU A 55 1.15 25.04 -4.52
N LEU A 56 1.68 24.03 -3.83
CA LEU A 56 2.51 24.24 -2.65
C LEU A 56 3.99 24.35 -3.02
N SER A 57 4.63 25.42 -2.57
CA SER A 57 6.08 25.56 -2.59
C SER A 57 6.77 24.44 -1.80
N ARG A 58 8.06 24.23 -2.06
CA ARG A 58 8.86 23.22 -1.33
C ARG A 58 8.84 23.43 0.18
N ALA A 59 8.84 24.68 0.65
CA ALA A 59 8.77 25.01 2.07
C ALA A 59 7.40 24.61 2.67
N GLN A 60 6.30 24.98 2.00
CA GLN A 60 4.94 24.61 2.43
C GLN A 60 4.73 23.09 2.46
N ARG A 61 5.29 22.35 1.49
CA ARG A 61 5.25 20.88 1.49
C ARG A 61 6.00 20.29 2.68
N ALA A 62 7.14 20.86 3.05
CA ALA A 62 7.91 20.41 4.21
C ALA A 62 7.14 20.67 5.54
N GLU A 63 6.49 21.83 5.65
CA GLU A 63 5.64 22.18 6.79
C GLU A 63 4.42 21.25 6.88
N LEU A 64 3.70 21.05 5.77
CA LEU A 64 2.57 20.11 5.72
C LEU A 64 2.99 18.70 6.14
N ALA A 65 4.14 18.20 5.66
CA ALA A 65 4.66 16.91 6.06
C ALA A 65 4.98 16.82 7.56
N ALA A 66 5.45 17.91 8.18
CA ALA A 66 5.67 17.97 9.62
C ALA A 66 4.36 17.91 10.42
N LEU A 67 3.35 18.68 9.98
CA LEU A 67 2.01 18.69 10.60
C LEU A 67 1.33 17.32 10.49
N LEU A 68 1.41 16.68 9.31
CA LEU A 68 0.85 15.33 9.11
C LEU A 68 1.53 14.29 9.99
N ARG A 69 2.87 14.33 10.13
CA ARG A 69 3.57 13.43 11.07
C ARG A 69 3.12 13.62 12.52
N GLN A 70 2.94 14.87 12.95
CA GLN A 70 2.42 15.16 14.28
C GLN A 70 0.99 14.64 14.46
N LEU A 71 0.15 14.76 13.43
CA LEU A 71 -1.22 14.26 13.43
C LEU A 71 -1.27 12.72 13.45
N THR A 72 -0.38 12.03 12.73
CA THR A 72 -0.41 10.56 12.62
C THR A 72 0.28 9.84 13.78
N ALA A 73 1.27 10.46 14.42
CA ALA A 73 2.05 9.85 15.51
C ALA A 73 1.21 9.19 16.64
N PRO A 74 0.05 9.72 17.04
CA PRO A 74 -0.81 9.05 18.04
C PRO A 74 -1.44 7.74 17.53
N PHE A 75 -1.69 7.61 16.23
CA PHE A 75 -2.31 6.44 15.63
C PHE A 75 -1.32 5.31 15.36
N ASP A 76 -0.05 5.65 15.09
CA ASP A 76 1.02 4.67 14.90
C ASP A 76 1.41 3.97 16.22
N ASN A 77 1.06 4.57 17.37
CA ASN A 77 1.37 4.07 18.71
C ASN A 77 0.18 3.38 19.39
N ILE A 78 -0.85 2.97 18.66
CA ILE A 78 -1.96 2.18 19.25
C ILE A 78 -1.41 0.78 19.57
N PRO A 79 -1.32 0.38 20.86
CA PRO A 79 -1.04 -1.01 21.19
C PRO A 79 -2.23 -1.84 20.72
N GLY A 80 -1.96 -2.80 19.83
CA GLY A 80 -2.92 -3.84 19.46
C GLY A 80 -3.16 -4.83 20.59
#